data_AF-E2PU49-F1
#
_entry.id   AF-E2PU49-F1
#
_cell.length_a   1.000
_cell.length_b   1.000
_cell.length_c   1.000
_cell.angle_alpha   90.00
_cell.angle_beta   90.00
_cell.angle_gamma   90.00
#
_symmetry.space_group_name_H-M   'P 1'
#
loop_
_entity.id
_entity.type
_entity.pdbx_description
1 polymer ?
#
loop_
_entity_poly.entity_id
_entity_poly.type
_entity_poly.pdbx_seq_one_letter_code
_entity_poly.pdbx_strand_id
1 'polypeptide(L)'
;MPSDAGDSRTAHRDSRAAPVARERLARRIDPATTALLTVECQQGVVGPGSALPELAAEARSSGALAAVARLVAAAHTAGVQVLHAVAERRPDGRGTGRNAPLLRAAERLPVRQYSGTAAVRIAPPIEPAAGDIVVRRLHGLTPLAGTGVDGMLRHLGCRTLLIAGVSANVAVPNAVFDAVNLGYTAVVASDAVAGVPADYTPAMIRHTLALVATIATSDEIIACWAAGSGSRDDMQADDTSAGSGSADDTSTDGMSADGTAPGGPATPV
;
A
#
# COMPACT_ATOMS: atom_id res chain seq x y z
N MET A 1 -14.41 -36.33 -51.57
CA MET A 1 -15.51 -35.42 -51.18
C MET A 1 -16.53 -36.24 -50.41
N PRO A 2 -17.05 -35.78 -49.27
CA PRO A 2 -16.94 -34.43 -48.67
C PRO A 2 -15.77 -34.38 -47.66
N SER A 3 -14.89 -33.37 -47.63
CA SER A 3 -15.05 -31.96 -47.24
C SER A 3 -15.63 -31.80 -45.83
N ASP A 4 -14.76 -31.58 -44.86
CA ASP A 4 -15.12 -30.70 -43.76
C ASP A 4 -13.97 -29.74 -43.47
N ALA A 5 -14.32 -28.47 -43.50
CA ALA A 5 -13.44 -27.33 -43.53
C ALA A 5 -13.53 -26.62 -42.19
N GLY A 6 -12.36 -26.30 -41.63
CA GLY A 6 -12.15 -25.12 -40.79
C GLY A 6 -12.90 -25.02 -39.46
N ASP A 7 -12.14 -25.08 -38.38
CA ASP A 7 -12.31 -24.07 -37.33
C ASP A 7 -10.95 -23.73 -36.70
N SER A 8 -10.07 -23.12 -37.49
CA SER A 8 -8.95 -22.36 -36.94
C SER A 8 -9.44 -20.99 -36.49
N ARG A 9 -10.25 -20.96 -35.43
CA ARG A 9 -10.52 -19.74 -34.66
C ARG A 9 -9.31 -19.42 -33.79
N THR A 10 -8.29 -18.87 -34.45
CA THR A 10 -7.16 -18.19 -33.83
C THR A 10 -7.71 -17.13 -32.89
N ALA A 11 -7.44 -17.27 -31.59
CA ALA A 11 -7.70 -16.25 -30.60
C ALA A 11 -6.85 -15.01 -30.92
N HIS A 12 -7.40 -14.10 -31.72
CA HIS A 12 -6.85 -12.78 -31.92
C HIS A 12 -7.10 -11.98 -30.64
N ARG A 13 -6.21 -12.11 -29.65
CA ARG A 13 -6.12 -11.13 -28.56
C ARG A 13 -5.87 -9.78 -29.22
N ASP A 14 -6.87 -8.92 -29.18
CA ASP A 14 -6.81 -7.58 -29.75
C ASP A 14 -5.67 -6.79 -29.09
N SER A 15 -4.57 -6.60 -29.82
CA SER A 15 -3.35 -5.96 -29.34
C SER A 15 -3.57 -4.49 -28.93
N ARG A 16 -4.69 -3.88 -29.35
CA ARG A 16 -5.10 -2.52 -28.96
C ARG A 16 -5.82 -2.46 -27.62
N ALA A 17 -6.34 -3.58 -27.11
CA ALA A 17 -7.04 -3.61 -25.82
C ALA A 17 -6.10 -3.47 -24.63
N ALA A 18 -4.88 -4.03 -24.71
CA ALA A 18 -3.90 -3.99 -23.63
C ALA A 18 -3.36 -2.55 -23.33
N PRO A 19 -3.02 -1.72 -24.34
CA PRO A 19 -2.67 -0.32 -24.12
C PRO A 19 -3.77 0.48 -23.41
N VAL A 20 -5.03 0.32 -23.84
CA VAL A 20 -6.19 1.03 -23.24
C VAL A 20 -6.45 0.58 -21.81
N ALA A 21 -6.33 -0.71 -21.52
CA ALA A 21 -6.47 -1.25 -20.16
C ALA A 21 -5.38 -0.70 -19.22
N ARG A 22 -4.13 -0.66 -19.68
CA ARG A 22 -3.00 -0.09 -18.93
C ARG A 22 -3.19 1.40 -18.66
N GLU A 23 -3.63 2.17 -19.65
CA GLU A 23 -3.88 3.61 -19.48
C GLU A 23 -5.02 3.88 -18.48
N ARG A 24 -6.08 3.06 -18.52
CA ARG A 24 -7.17 3.11 -17.53
C ARG A 24 -6.69 2.77 -16.13
N LEU A 25 -5.84 1.75 -15.99
CA LEU A 25 -5.23 1.40 -14.72
C LEU A 25 -4.36 2.56 -14.22
N ALA A 26 -3.42 3.05 -15.03
CA ALA A 26 -2.51 4.14 -14.69
C ALA A 26 -3.23 5.39 -14.16
N ARG A 27 -4.31 5.82 -14.83
CA ARG A 27 -5.14 6.94 -14.32
C ARG A 27 -5.79 6.66 -12.98
N ARG A 28 -6.15 5.40 -12.71
CA ARG A 28 -6.83 4.99 -11.49
C ARG A 28 -5.86 4.91 -10.30
N ILE A 29 -4.59 4.62 -10.55
CA ILE A 29 -3.52 4.51 -9.54
C ILE A 29 -2.50 5.66 -9.64
N ASP A 30 -2.95 6.89 -9.94
CA ASP A 30 -2.09 8.09 -9.91
C ASP A 30 -1.40 8.21 -8.55
N PRO A 31 -0.05 8.22 -8.49
CA PRO A 31 0.69 8.28 -7.24
C PRO A 31 0.26 9.39 -6.29
N ALA A 32 -0.12 10.56 -6.82
CA ALA A 32 -0.47 11.73 -6.02
C ALA A 32 -1.79 11.55 -5.24
N THR A 33 -2.65 10.62 -5.65
CA THR A 33 -3.96 10.38 -5.01
C THR A 33 -4.19 8.92 -4.66
N THR A 34 -3.14 8.11 -4.68
CA THR A 34 -3.17 6.69 -4.35
C THR A 34 -2.39 6.44 -3.06
N ALA A 35 -2.93 5.57 -2.22
CA ALA A 35 -2.17 5.01 -1.11
C ALA A 35 -2.14 3.48 -1.21
N LEU A 36 -0.97 2.89 -0.95
CA LEU A 36 -0.79 1.45 -0.82
C LEU A 36 -1.06 1.05 0.63
N LEU A 37 -2.02 0.14 0.84
CA LEU A 37 -2.38 -0.41 2.13
C LEU A 37 -1.99 -1.90 2.20
N THR A 38 -0.92 -2.22 2.94
CA THR A 38 -0.60 -3.63 3.23
C THR A 38 -1.41 -4.09 4.43
N VAL A 39 -2.16 -5.18 4.29
CA VAL A 39 -3.06 -5.70 5.33
C VAL A 39 -2.41 -6.88 6.04
N GLU A 40 -2.15 -6.72 7.34
CA GLU A 40 -1.68 -7.73 8.28
C GLU A 40 -0.39 -8.47 7.86
N CYS A 41 0.48 -7.83 7.07
CA CYS A 41 1.83 -8.30 6.73
C CYS A 41 2.84 -8.14 7.88
N GLN A 42 2.45 -8.54 9.08
CA GLN A 42 3.24 -8.45 10.32
C GLN A 42 3.83 -9.80 10.72
N GLN A 43 4.90 -9.80 11.51
CA GLN A 43 5.64 -11.03 11.85
C GLN A 43 4.78 -12.10 12.54
N GLY A 44 3.84 -11.69 13.39
CA GLY A 44 2.93 -12.61 14.07
C GLY A 44 1.87 -13.25 13.17
N VAL A 45 1.77 -12.84 11.90
CA VAL A 45 0.78 -13.33 10.91
C VAL A 45 1.48 -14.02 9.73
N VAL A 46 2.53 -13.42 9.17
CA VAL A 46 3.23 -13.95 8.00
C VAL A 46 4.73 -14.20 8.24
N GLY A 47 5.23 -13.98 9.45
CA GLY A 47 6.63 -14.22 9.85
C GLY A 47 6.93 -15.67 10.26
N PRO A 48 8.20 -16.05 10.44
CA PRO A 48 8.59 -17.45 10.71
C PRO A 48 7.94 -18.02 11.98
N GLY A 49 7.78 -17.20 13.01
CA GLY A 49 7.05 -17.53 14.24
C GLY A 49 5.57 -17.13 14.19
N SER A 50 4.91 -17.26 13.05
CA SER A 50 3.51 -16.84 12.90
C SER A 50 2.56 -17.62 13.82
N ALA A 51 1.53 -16.93 14.31
CA ALA A 51 0.38 -17.54 14.96
C ALA A 51 -0.47 -18.39 14.00
N LEU A 52 -0.34 -18.16 12.69
CA LEU A 52 -1.09 -18.76 11.59
C LEU A 52 -0.11 -19.42 10.60
N PRO A 53 0.51 -20.56 10.96
CA PRO A 53 1.62 -21.13 10.20
C PRO A 53 1.27 -21.51 8.76
N GLU A 54 0.06 -22.03 8.51
CA GLU A 54 -0.41 -22.38 7.17
C GLU A 54 -0.54 -21.15 6.27
N LEU A 55 -1.14 -20.07 6.79
CA LEU A 55 -1.24 -18.80 6.06
C LEU A 55 0.14 -18.18 5.81
N ALA A 56 1.03 -18.24 6.80
CA ALA A 56 2.39 -17.73 6.65
C ALA A 56 3.20 -18.53 5.63
N ALA A 57 3.00 -19.85 5.56
CA ALA A 57 3.60 -20.70 4.54
C ALA A 57 3.06 -20.32 3.16
N GLU A 58 1.74 -20.24 3.00
CA GLU A 58 1.09 -19.91 1.74
C GLU A 58 1.48 -18.53 1.22
N ALA A 59 1.52 -17.51 2.09
CA ALA A 59 1.95 -16.16 1.71
C ALA A 59 3.38 -16.11 1.16
N ARG A 60 4.26 -17.02 1.59
CA ARG A 60 5.62 -17.15 1.06
C ARG A 60 5.68 -18.00 -0.20
N SER A 61 5.10 -19.21 -0.18
CA SER A 61 5.20 -20.17 -1.29
C SER A 61 4.48 -19.70 -2.55
N SER A 62 3.37 -18.97 -2.40
CA SER A 62 2.66 -18.33 -3.54
C SER A 62 3.42 -17.15 -4.15
N GLY A 63 4.41 -16.59 -3.43
CA GLY A 63 5.07 -15.35 -3.80
C GLY A 63 4.33 -14.07 -3.40
N ALA A 64 3.16 -14.17 -2.78
CA ALA A 64 2.35 -13.00 -2.42
C ALA A 64 3.09 -12.02 -1.51
N LEU A 65 3.81 -12.51 -0.50
CA LEU A 65 4.58 -11.65 0.41
C LEU A 65 5.76 -10.97 -0.31
N ALA A 66 6.37 -11.61 -1.30
CA ALA A 66 7.39 -11.01 -2.14
C ALA A 66 6.80 -9.95 -3.08
N ALA A 67 5.62 -10.20 -3.65
CA ALA A 67 4.89 -9.22 -4.46
C ALA A 67 4.49 -7.97 -3.64
N VAL A 68 4.06 -8.15 -2.39
CA VAL A 68 3.83 -7.02 -1.46
C VAL A 68 5.09 -6.20 -1.26
N ALA A 69 6.24 -6.84 -1.01
CA ALA A 69 7.51 -6.14 -0.84
C ALA A 69 7.92 -5.35 -2.10
N ARG A 70 7.74 -5.92 -3.30
CA ARG A 70 7.98 -5.20 -4.56
C ARG A 70 7.05 -4.00 -4.73
N LEU A 71 5.77 -4.14 -4.38
CA LEU A 71 4.81 -3.04 -4.42
C LEU A 71 5.19 -1.91 -3.48
N VAL A 72 5.63 -2.23 -2.25
CA VAL A 72 6.11 -1.24 -1.28
C VAL A 72 7.32 -0.49 -1.82
N ALA A 73 8.33 -1.20 -2.33
CA ALA A 73 9.51 -0.57 -2.91
C ALA A 73 9.17 0.32 -4.12
N ALA A 74 8.29 -0.14 -5.01
CA ALA A 74 7.85 0.64 -6.16
C ALA A 74 7.00 1.86 -5.76
N ALA A 75 6.16 1.72 -4.72
CA ALA A 75 5.39 2.81 -4.16
C ALA A 75 6.30 3.91 -3.60
N HIS A 76 7.36 3.55 -2.87
CA HIS A 76 8.36 4.49 -2.39
C HIS A 76 9.02 5.26 -3.55
N THR A 77 9.48 4.55 -4.59
CA THR A 77 10.09 5.18 -5.78
C THR A 77 9.10 6.11 -6.51
N ALA A 78 7.82 5.76 -6.55
CA ALA A 78 6.79 6.53 -7.25
C ALA A 78 6.19 7.69 -6.44
N GLY A 79 6.56 7.82 -5.15
CA GLY A 79 5.96 8.80 -4.25
C GLY A 79 4.53 8.47 -3.81
N VAL A 80 4.11 7.20 -3.90
CA VAL A 80 2.84 6.70 -3.38
C VAL A 80 2.95 6.56 -1.86
N GLN A 81 1.98 7.09 -1.11
CA GLN A 81 1.97 6.89 0.34
C GLN A 81 1.76 5.41 0.68
N VAL A 82 2.62 4.85 1.53
CA VAL A 82 2.49 3.48 2.05
C VAL A 82 1.93 3.51 3.46
N LEU A 83 0.93 2.65 3.70
CA LEU A 83 0.35 2.37 5.01
C LEU A 83 0.44 0.88 5.31
N HIS A 84 0.90 0.55 6.50
CA HIS A 84 0.91 -0.82 7.00
C HIS A 84 -0.16 -1.01 8.05
N ALA A 85 -1.25 -1.69 7.69
CA ALA A 85 -2.27 -2.10 8.62
C ALA A 85 -1.82 -3.31 9.43
N VAL A 86 -1.64 -3.14 10.73
CA VAL A 86 -1.29 -4.20 11.67
C VAL A 86 -2.43 -4.44 12.64
N ALA A 87 -2.73 -5.70 12.91
CA ALA A 87 -3.67 -6.09 13.95
C ALA A 87 -2.89 -6.34 15.23
N GLU A 88 -3.32 -5.70 16.32
CA GLU A 88 -2.69 -5.91 17.61
C GLU A 88 -3.71 -5.90 18.74
N ARG A 89 -3.24 -6.30 19.92
CA ARG A 89 -4.03 -6.33 21.14
C ARG A 89 -3.27 -5.65 22.25
N ARG A 90 -4.02 -5.01 23.14
CA ARG A 90 -3.44 -4.55 24.40
C ARG A 90 -2.94 -5.75 25.21
N PRO A 91 -1.78 -5.65 25.88
CA PRO A 91 -1.31 -6.70 26.79
C PRO A 91 -2.31 -7.05 27.91
N ASP A 92 -3.08 -6.07 28.38
CA ASP A 92 -4.14 -6.26 29.38
C ASP A 92 -5.43 -6.92 28.83
N GLY A 93 -5.48 -7.17 27.52
CA GLY A 93 -6.62 -7.78 26.83
C GLY A 93 -7.87 -6.90 26.71
N ARG A 94 -7.90 -5.70 27.31
CA ARG A 94 -9.08 -4.83 27.29
C ARG A 94 -9.38 -4.37 25.87
N GLY A 95 -10.67 -4.27 25.53
CA GLY A 95 -11.12 -3.92 24.18
C GLY A 95 -11.02 -5.04 23.14
N THR A 96 -10.54 -6.24 23.50
CA THR A 96 -10.57 -7.40 22.58
C THR A 96 -12.01 -7.89 22.40
N GLY A 97 -12.48 -7.95 21.16
CA GLY A 97 -13.79 -8.54 20.83
C GLY A 97 -13.84 -10.07 21.05
N ARG A 98 -15.01 -10.59 21.41
CA ARG A 98 -15.27 -12.05 21.57
C ARG A 98 -16.54 -12.51 20.84
N ASN A 99 -17.09 -11.64 19.99
CA ASN A 99 -18.36 -11.81 19.30
C ASN A 99 -18.28 -12.73 18.06
N ALA A 100 -17.08 -13.12 17.61
CA ALA A 100 -16.90 -14.02 16.48
C ALA A 100 -16.03 -15.24 16.84
N PRO A 101 -16.23 -16.42 16.21
CA PRO A 101 -15.39 -17.60 16.42
C PRO A 101 -13.90 -17.31 16.24
N LEU A 102 -13.53 -16.56 15.20
CA LEU A 102 -12.15 -16.14 14.94
C LEU A 102 -11.55 -15.37 16.12
N LEU A 103 -12.29 -14.40 16.66
CA LEU A 103 -11.81 -13.58 17.77
C LEU A 103 -11.66 -14.38 19.07
N ARG A 104 -12.56 -15.34 19.30
CA ARG A 104 -12.42 -16.29 20.42
C ARG A 104 -11.23 -17.24 20.25
N ALA A 105 -10.98 -17.70 19.02
CA ALA A 105 -9.84 -18.57 18.71
C ALA A 105 -8.50 -17.83 18.83
N ALA A 106 -8.46 -16.52 18.51
CA ALA A 106 -7.26 -15.69 18.61
C ALA A 106 -6.67 -15.65 20.04
N GLU A 107 -7.49 -15.82 21.08
CA GLU A 107 -7.03 -15.92 22.47
C GLU A 107 -6.25 -17.21 22.78
N ARG A 108 -6.29 -18.20 21.90
CA ARG A 108 -5.64 -19.50 22.06
C ARG A 108 -4.41 -19.67 21.16
N LEU A 109 -4.12 -18.72 20.28
CA LEU A 109 -3.02 -18.80 19.33
C LEU A 109 -1.64 -18.76 20.03
N PRO A 110 -0.65 -19.55 19.61
CA PRO A 110 0.62 -19.66 20.32
C PRO A 110 1.39 -18.33 20.38
N VAL A 111 1.19 -17.45 19.40
CA VAL A 111 1.82 -16.13 19.35
C VAL A 111 0.79 -15.03 19.55
N ARG A 112 1.07 -14.16 20.52
CA ARG A 112 0.23 -13.02 20.86
C ARG A 112 0.74 -11.77 20.13
N GLN A 113 -0.15 -11.17 19.36
CA GLN A 113 0.12 -9.90 18.66
C GLN A 113 -0.08 -8.72 19.61
N TYR A 114 0.73 -8.65 20.68
CA TYR A 114 0.63 -7.57 21.66
C TYR A 114 1.34 -6.31 21.18
N SER A 115 0.74 -5.15 21.48
CA SER A 115 1.37 -3.84 21.22
C SER A 115 2.78 -3.79 21.80
N GLY A 116 3.73 -3.27 21.01
CA GLY A 116 5.15 -3.14 21.40
C GLY A 116 6.01 -4.40 21.21
N THR A 117 5.43 -5.55 20.86
CA THR A 117 6.20 -6.79 20.63
C THR A 117 6.73 -6.92 19.21
N ALA A 118 7.64 -7.86 18.97
CA ALA A 118 8.11 -8.18 17.62
C ALA A 118 6.99 -8.72 16.71
N ALA A 119 5.96 -9.36 17.27
CA ALA A 119 4.85 -9.94 16.52
C ALA A 119 4.06 -8.90 15.71
N VAL A 120 4.07 -7.63 16.14
CA VAL A 120 3.36 -6.52 15.47
C VAL A 120 4.26 -5.65 14.61
N ARG A 121 5.52 -6.06 14.40
CA ARG A 121 6.42 -5.43 13.43
C ARG A 121 6.11 -5.96 12.04
N ILE A 122 6.39 -5.13 11.03
CA ILE A 122 6.27 -5.55 9.63
C ILE A 122 7.22 -6.73 9.37
N ALA A 123 6.75 -7.69 8.58
CA ALA A 123 7.49 -8.91 8.30
C ALA A 123 8.44 -8.74 7.11
N PRO A 124 9.66 -9.29 7.17
CA PRO A 124 10.50 -9.46 5.98
C PRO A 124 9.76 -10.26 4.89
N PRO A 125 9.98 -9.97 3.60
CA PRO A 125 11.00 -9.07 3.05
C PRO A 125 10.50 -7.64 2.80
N ILE A 126 9.39 -7.23 3.42
CA ILE A 126 8.94 -5.84 3.32
C ILE A 126 9.87 -4.98 4.17
N GLU A 127 10.44 -3.95 3.55
CA GLU A 127 11.33 -2.97 4.20
C GLU A 127 10.56 -1.67 4.43
N PRO A 128 10.09 -1.38 5.66
CA PRO A 128 9.38 -0.14 5.95
C PRO A 128 10.34 1.06 5.86
N ALA A 129 9.87 2.13 5.23
CA ALA A 129 10.57 3.41 5.18
C ALA A 129 10.11 4.35 6.29
N ALA A 130 10.90 5.39 6.58
CA ALA A 130 10.57 6.39 7.61
C ALA A 130 9.26 7.16 7.33
N GLY A 131 8.87 7.27 6.05
CA GLY A 131 7.62 7.91 5.62
C GLY A 131 6.39 7.00 5.68
N ASP A 132 6.56 5.73 6.02
CA ASP A 132 5.45 4.77 6.05
C ASP A 132 4.63 4.94 7.32
N ILE A 133 3.32 4.79 7.19
CA ILE A 133 2.40 4.96 8.32
C ILE A 133 1.91 3.59 8.80
N VAL A 134 2.15 3.28 10.08
CA VAL A 134 1.65 2.04 10.69
C VAL A 134 0.26 2.29 11.29
N VAL A 135 -0.76 1.73 10.66
CA VAL A 135 -2.15 1.78 11.12
C VAL A 135 -2.40 0.61 12.07
N ARG A 136 -2.51 0.91 13.36
CA ARG A 136 -2.66 -0.09 14.42
C ARG A 136 -4.14 -0.32 14.74
N ARG A 137 -4.63 -1.51 14.41
CA ARG A 137 -6.01 -1.93 14.66
C ARG A 137 -6.08 -2.75 15.95
N LEU A 138 -6.85 -2.28 16.93
CA LEU A 138 -7.09 -2.96 18.22
C LEU A 138 -8.41 -3.76 18.28
N HIS A 139 -9.30 -3.58 17.30
CA HIS A 139 -10.65 -4.14 17.29
C HIS A 139 -11.13 -4.41 15.85
N GLY A 140 -12.29 -5.04 15.67
CA GLY A 140 -12.86 -5.29 14.33
C GLY A 140 -12.08 -6.32 13.50
N LEU A 141 -12.24 -6.26 12.17
CA LEU A 141 -11.58 -7.13 11.18
C LEU A 141 -11.01 -6.36 9.98
N THR A 142 -11.18 -5.04 9.98
CA THR A 142 -10.85 -4.11 8.91
C THR A 142 -9.92 -3.04 9.48
N PRO A 143 -8.89 -2.61 8.74
CA PRO A 143 -8.06 -1.51 9.19
C PRO A 143 -8.76 -0.16 9.08
N LEU A 144 -9.87 -0.03 8.35
CA LEU A 144 -10.49 1.26 8.05
C LEU A 144 -11.51 1.68 9.11
N ALA A 145 -12.41 0.79 9.52
CA ALA A 145 -13.42 1.14 10.51
C ALA A 145 -12.84 1.32 11.92
N GLY A 146 -13.06 2.51 12.49
CA GLY A 146 -12.71 2.81 13.89
C GLY A 146 -11.20 2.82 14.18
N THR A 147 -10.36 2.92 13.16
CA THR A 147 -8.96 3.37 13.27
C THR A 147 -8.92 4.72 12.55
N GLY A 148 -8.22 5.74 13.07
CA GLY A 148 -8.24 7.10 12.51
C GLY A 148 -7.73 7.24 11.06
N VAL A 149 -7.43 6.13 10.39
CA VAL A 149 -6.88 6.05 9.03
C VAL A 149 -7.77 6.72 7.99
N ASP A 150 -9.09 6.63 8.10
CA ASP A 150 -10.01 7.24 7.12
C ASP A 150 -9.84 8.78 7.08
N GLY A 151 -9.85 9.41 8.25
CA GLY A 151 -9.57 10.84 8.37
C GLY A 151 -8.18 11.22 7.83
N MET A 152 -7.17 10.39 8.11
CA MET A 152 -5.81 10.62 7.63
C MET A 152 -5.70 10.49 6.10
N LEU A 153 -6.26 9.43 5.51
CA LEU A 153 -6.27 9.22 4.06
C LEU A 153 -6.94 10.39 3.33
N ARG A 154 -8.05 10.93 3.86
CA ARG A 154 -8.68 12.12 3.27
C ARG A 154 -7.79 13.36 3.30
N HIS A 155 -7.07 13.60 4.38
CA HIS A 155 -6.14 14.73 4.48
C HIS A 155 -4.87 14.55 3.63
N LEU A 156 -4.51 13.31 3.31
CA LEU A 156 -3.46 12.99 2.34
C LEU A 156 -3.95 13.11 0.88
N GLY A 157 -5.20 13.50 0.63
CA GLY A 157 -5.77 13.59 -0.71
C GLY A 157 -5.98 12.23 -1.39
N CYS A 158 -5.97 11.14 -0.61
CA CYS A 158 -6.15 9.80 -1.15
C CYS A 158 -7.58 9.61 -1.70
N ARG A 159 -7.66 9.11 -2.93
CA ARG A 159 -8.90 8.74 -3.63
C ARG A 159 -8.92 7.26 -3.99
N THR A 160 -7.75 6.65 -4.17
CA THR A 160 -7.58 5.25 -4.51
C THR A 160 -6.81 4.52 -3.42
N LEU A 161 -7.40 3.44 -2.89
CA LEU A 161 -6.71 2.49 -2.02
C LEU A 161 -6.29 1.27 -2.83
N LEU A 162 -4.98 1.10 -2.98
CA LEU A 162 -4.38 -0.13 -3.49
C LEU A 162 -4.15 -1.09 -2.32
N ILE A 163 -4.79 -2.25 -2.34
CA ILE A 163 -4.86 -3.17 -1.20
C ILE A 163 -4.12 -4.46 -1.55
N ALA A 164 -3.23 -4.88 -0.66
CA ALA A 164 -2.46 -6.12 -0.75
C ALA A 164 -2.24 -6.72 0.65
N GLY A 165 -1.89 -7.99 0.75
CA GLY A 165 -1.54 -8.65 2.01
C GLY A 165 -2.42 -9.84 2.35
N VAL A 166 -2.70 -10.04 3.63
CA VAL A 166 -3.42 -11.22 4.12
C VAL A 166 -4.52 -10.87 5.11
N SER A 167 -5.57 -11.70 5.25
CA SER A 167 -5.88 -12.86 4.42
C SER A 167 -7.01 -12.56 3.43
N ALA A 168 -7.02 -13.29 2.32
CA ALA A 168 -8.18 -13.37 1.43
C ALA A 168 -9.44 -13.92 2.12
N ASN A 169 -9.30 -14.62 3.25
CA ASN A 169 -10.43 -15.16 4.00
C ASN A 169 -11.21 -14.10 4.78
N VAL A 170 -10.54 -13.04 5.26
CA VAL A 170 -11.14 -12.12 6.23
C VAL A 170 -10.71 -10.67 5.99
N ALA A 171 -9.46 -10.34 6.28
CA ALA A 171 -9.04 -8.94 6.43
C ALA A 171 -8.98 -8.18 5.10
N VAL A 172 -8.52 -8.82 4.01
CA VAL A 172 -8.43 -8.19 2.69
C VAL A 172 -9.83 -7.87 2.13
N PRO A 173 -10.81 -8.80 2.07
CA PRO A 173 -12.15 -8.47 1.66
C PRO A 173 -12.80 -7.38 2.52
N ASN A 174 -12.61 -7.42 3.84
CA ASN A 174 -13.13 -6.40 4.74
C ASN A 174 -12.55 -5.01 4.42
N ALA A 175 -11.23 -4.91 4.21
CA ALA A 175 -10.59 -3.66 3.81
C ALA A 175 -11.11 -3.14 2.45
N VAL A 176 -11.36 -4.03 1.49
CA VAL A 176 -11.90 -3.67 0.17
C VAL A 176 -13.33 -3.14 0.27
N PHE A 177 -14.21 -3.86 0.98
CA PHE A 177 -15.60 -3.42 1.15
C PHE A 177 -15.69 -2.10 1.91
N ASP A 178 -14.89 -1.92 2.96
CA ASP A 178 -14.86 -0.66 3.68
C ASP A 178 -14.30 0.49 2.84
N ALA A 179 -13.27 0.24 2.03
CA ALA A 179 -12.76 1.26 1.11
C ALA A 179 -13.88 1.76 0.20
N VAL A 180 -14.66 0.83 -0.37
CA VAL A 180 -15.81 1.16 -1.22
C VAL A 180 -16.90 1.89 -0.44
N ASN A 181 -17.26 1.41 0.75
CA ASN A 181 -18.29 2.03 1.59
C ASN A 181 -17.92 3.46 2.04
N LEU A 182 -16.62 3.73 2.23
CA LEU A 182 -16.09 5.05 2.58
C LEU A 182 -15.88 5.97 1.37
N GLY A 183 -16.16 5.48 0.15
CA GLY A 183 -16.10 6.23 -1.09
C GLY A 183 -14.75 6.23 -1.81
N TYR A 184 -13.80 5.39 -1.39
CA TYR A 184 -12.54 5.21 -2.10
C TYR A 184 -12.71 4.29 -3.32
N THR A 185 -11.91 4.54 -4.37
CA THR A 185 -11.71 3.53 -5.40
C THR A 185 -10.81 2.43 -4.85
N ALA A 186 -11.30 1.19 -4.85
CA ALA A 186 -10.49 0.04 -4.46
C ALA A 186 -9.77 -0.58 -5.66
N VAL A 187 -8.47 -0.84 -5.50
CA VAL A 187 -7.65 -1.64 -6.40
C VAL A 187 -7.03 -2.78 -5.59
N VAL A 188 -7.03 -4.00 -6.12
CA VAL A 188 -6.45 -5.17 -5.46
C VAL A 188 -5.34 -5.74 -6.33
N ALA A 189 -4.15 -5.88 -5.74
CA ALA A 189 -3.03 -6.56 -6.36
C ALA A 189 -3.21 -8.09 -6.24
N SER A 190 -3.72 -8.74 -7.27
CA SER A 190 -4.25 -10.11 -7.17
C SER A 190 -3.22 -11.16 -6.78
N ASP A 191 -1.97 -10.99 -7.20
CA ASP A 191 -0.82 -11.83 -6.91
C ASP A 191 -0.11 -11.44 -5.61
N ALA A 192 -0.51 -10.34 -4.97
CA ALA A 192 -0.02 -9.87 -3.69
C ALA A 192 -1.05 -10.08 -2.56
N VAL A 193 -1.97 -11.03 -2.74
CA VAL A 193 -2.94 -11.46 -1.74
C VAL A 193 -2.81 -12.95 -1.51
N ALA A 194 -2.86 -13.39 -0.25
CA ALA A 194 -2.87 -14.81 0.10
C ALA A 194 -3.95 -15.16 1.12
N GLY A 195 -4.38 -16.41 1.11
CA GLY A 195 -5.41 -16.97 1.98
C GLY A 195 -5.34 -18.49 1.94
N VAL A 196 -6.04 -19.13 2.88
CA VAL A 196 -6.02 -20.60 3.04
C VAL A 196 -7.44 -21.16 2.98
N PRO A 197 -7.69 -22.25 2.23
CA PRO A 197 -6.75 -22.96 1.35
C PRO A 197 -6.30 -22.09 0.15
N ALA A 198 -5.17 -22.45 -0.47
CA ALA A 198 -4.53 -21.63 -1.51
C ALA A 198 -5.46 -21.31 -2.70
N ASP A 199 -6.25 -22.30 -3.12
CA ASP A 199 -7.23 -22.20 -4.22
C ASP A 199 -8.42 -21.28 -3.90
N TYR A 200 -8.69 -21.00 -2.62
CA TYR A 200 -9.72 -20.06 -2.21
C TYR A 200 -9.42 -18.63 -2.65
N THR A 201 -8.16 -18.21 -2.59
CA THR A 201 -7.73 -16.83 -2.92
C THR A 201 -8.17 -16.39 -4.32
N PRO A 202 -7.80 -17.09 -5.42
CA PRO A 202 -8.23 -16.70 -6.75
C PRO A 202 -9.75 -16.77 -6.94
N ALA A 203 -10.43 -17.73 -6.31
CA ALA A 203 -11.89 -17.83 -6.36
C ALA A 203 -12.56 -16.61 -5.70
N MET A 204 -12.10 -16.23 -4.51
CA MET A 204 -12.60 -15.08 -3.76
C MET A 204 -12.34 -13.77 -4.54
N ILE A 205 -11.15 -13.57 -5.09
CA ILE A 205 -10.84 -12.39 -5.92
C ILE A 205 -11.78 -12.33 -7.13
N ARG A 206 -11.90 -13.44 -7.88
CA ARG A 206 -12.70 -13.51 -9.11
C ARG A 206 -14.19 -13.30 -8.86
N HIS A 207 -14.74 -13.90 -7.80
CA HIS A 207 -16.19 -13.98 -7.61
C HIS A 207 -16.72 -12.98 -6.57
N THR A 208 -15.85 -12.29 -5.84
CA THR A 208 -16.25 -11.32 -4.81
C THR A 208 -15.61 -9.97 -5.06
N LEU A 209 -14.27 -9.87 -5.04
CA LEU A 209 -13.62 -8.56 -5.11
C LEU A 209 -13.69 -7.93 -6.50
N ALA A 210 -13.67 -8.73 -7.56
CA ALA A 210 -13.79 -8.22 -8.94
C ALA A 210 -15.13 -7.52 -9.23
N LEU A 211 -16.14 -7.69 -8.37
CA LEU A 211 -17.42 -6.98 -8.47
C LEU A 211 -17.35 -5.53 -7.97
N VAL A 212 -16.36 -5.22 -7.11
CA VAL A 212 -16.31 -3.95 -6.35
C VAL A 212 -14.96 -3.26 -6.40
N ALA A 213 -13.92 -3.92 -6.92
CA ALA A 213 -12.57 -3.41 -7.04
C ALA A 213 -11.99 -3.66 -8.43
N THR A 214 -11.05 -2.80 -8.84
CA THR A 214 -10.21 -3.10 -10.01
C THR A 214 -9.16 -4.13 -9.61
N ILE A 215 -9.03 -5.20 -10.39
CA ILE A 215 -8.06 -6.26 -10.15
C ILE A 215 -6.90 -6.11 -11.14
N ALA A 216 -5.67 -6.06 -10.63
CA ALA A 216 -4.45 -5.97 -11.43
C ALA A 216 -3.34 -6.79 -10.76
N THR A 217 -2.31 -7.18 -11.52
CA THR A 217 -1.11 -7.81 -10.93
C THR A 217 -0.14 -6.75 -10.40
N SER A 218 0.76 -7.17 -9.51
CA SER A 218 1.84 -6.32 -9.01
C SER A 218 2.68 -5.77 -10.17
N ASP A 219 2.97 -6.58 -11.18
CA ASP A 219 3.75 -6.17 -12.36
C ASP A 219 3.01 -5.10 -13.19
N GLU A 220 1.69 -5.23 -13.39
CA GLU A 220 0.89 -4.23 -14.11
C GLU A 220 0.87 -2.89 -13.38
N ILE A 221 0.73 -2.93 -12.04
CA ILE A 221 0.75 -1.75 -11.18
C ILE A 221 2.11 -1.06 -11.22
N ILE A 222 3.19 -1.82 -11.00
CA ILE A 222 4.56 -1.30 -11.00
C ILE A 222 4.90 -0.68 -12.37
N ALA A 223 4.50 -1.33 -13.46
CA ALA A 223 4.71 -0.81 -14.80
C ALA A 223 3.95 0.50 -15.07
N CYS A 224 2.81 0.74 -14.43
CA CYS A 224 2.10 2.02 -14.53
C CYS A 224 2.85 3.14 -13.81
N TRP A 225 3.34 2.88 -12.60
CA TRP A 225 4.09 3.88 -11.84
C TRP A 225 5.44 4.23 -12.48
N ALA A 226 6.18 3.24 -12.98
CA ALA A 226 7.46 3.46 -13.65
C ALA A 226 7.32 4.29 -14.95
N ALA A 227 6.19 4.20 -15.65
CA ALA A 227 5.95 4.99 -16.86
C ALA A 227 5.58 6.46 -16.55
N GLY A 228 4.95 6.71 -15.40
CA GLY A 228 4.55 8.05 -14.96
C GLY A 228 5.67 8.86 -14.29
N SER A 229 6.70 8.20 -13.75
CA SER A 229 7.87 8.89 -13.18
C SER A 229 8.76 9.52 -14.27
N GLY A 230 8.98 8.81 -15.38
CA GLY A 230 9.81 9.32 -16.49
C GLY A 230 9.23 10.54 -17.21
N SER A 231 7.92 10.73 -17.19
CA SER A 231 7.25 11.88 -17.83
C SER A 231 7.21 13.13 -16.95
N ARG A 232 7.45 13.02 -15.63
CA ARG A 232 7.54 14.16 -14.72
C ARG A 232 8.94 14.78 -14.72
N ASP A 233 9.99 13.97 -14.84
CA ASP A 233 11.37 14.45 -14.92
C ASP A 233 11.64 15.23 -16.21
N ASP A 234 11.06 14.81 -17.35
CA ASP A 234 11.17 15.52 -18.63
C ASP A 234 10.47 16.89 -18.62
N MET A 235 9.36 17.04 -17.89
CA MET A 235 8.64 18.32 -17.80
C MET A 235 9.32 19.31 -16.85
N GLN A 236 10.10 18.83 -15.87
CA GLN A 236 10.91 19.67 -14.99
C GLN A 236 12.19 20.17 -15.69
N ALA A 237 12.72 19.42 -16.66
CA ALA A 237 13.92 19.82 -17.42
C ALA A 237 13.67 21.01 -18.35
N ASP A 238 12.45 21.16 -18.90
CA ASP A 238 12.10 22.24 -19.83
C ASP A 238 12.02 23.63 -19.13
N ASP A 239 11.64 23.68 -17.85
CA ASP A 239 11.46 24.94 -17.10
C ASP A 239 12.81 25.59 -16.68
N THR A 240 13.89 24.82 -16.65
CA THR A 240 15.25 25.34 -16.34
C THR A 240 15.97 26.00 -17.52
N SER A 241 15.38 26.00 -18.72
CA SER A 241 16.05 26.52 -19.93
C SER A 241 15.68 27.98 -20.29
N ALA A 242 14.75 28.60 -19.56
CA ALA A 242 14.30 29.99 -19.80
C ALA A 242 14.72 30.93 -18.66
N GLY A 243 16.03 31.20 -18.52
CA GLY A 243 16.50 32.09 -17.46
C GLY A 243 17.98 32.44 -17.51
N SER A 244 18.51 32.84 -18.66
CA SER A 244 19.87 33.41 -18.74
C SER A 244 19.87 34.77 -19.44
N GLY A 245 20.21 35.82 -18.68
CA GLY A 245 20.83 37.05 -19.19
C GLY A 245 20.10 38.35 -18.86
N SER A 246 20.56 39.12 -17.87
CA SER A 246 21.62 40.10 -18.08
C SER A 246 22.16 40.62 -16.74
N ALA A 247 23.48 40.72 -16.66
CA ALA A 247 24.20 41.44 -15.61
C ALA A 247 24.12 42.96 -15.87
N ASP A 248 24.14 43.76 -14.82
CA ASP A 248 24.92 45.00 -14.85
C ASP A 248 25.50 45.31 -13.46
N ASP A 249 26.78 45.65 -13.52
CA ASP A 249 27.72 45.99 -12.48
C ASP A 249 27.57 47.48 -12.11
N THR A 250 27.69 47.82 -10.83
CA THR A 250 28.41 49.03 -10.40
C THR A 250 28.68 49.00 -8.90
N SER A 251 29.97 49.06 -8.60
CA SER A 251 30.55 49.28 -7.28
C SER A 251 30.39 50.74 -6.82
N THR A 252 30.24 50.98 -5.51
CA THR A 252 31.01 52.00 -4.75
C THR A 252 30.70 51.95 -3.24
N ASP A 253 31.77 51.73 -2.48
CA ASP A 253 32.20 52.40 -1.24
C ASP A 253 31.24 52.66 -0.06
N GLY A 254 31.53 51.94 1.03
CA GLY A 254 32.05 52.56 2.27
C GLY A 254 31.09 53.32 3.19
N MET A 255 30.84 52.78 4.39
CA MET A 255 31.05 53.51 5.65
C MET A 255 30.95 52.59 6.88
N SER A 256 31.92 52.74 7.78
CA SER A 256 32.09 52.06 9.06
C SER A 256 31.17 52.57 10.16
N ALA A 257 30.91 51.72 11.18
CA ALA A 257 30.90 51.98 12.64
C ALA A 257 29.98 50.92 13.31
N ASP A 258 30.52 49.96 14.07
CA ASP A 258 30.87 50.05 15.51
C ASP A 258 29.67 49.81 16.44
N GLY A 259 29.83 48.94 17.45
CA GLY A 259 28.81 48.76 18.50
C GLY A 259 28.62 47.36 19.08
N THR A 260 29.60 46.87 19.82
CA THR A 260 29.48 46.31 21.19
C THR A 260 28.25 45.44 21.57
N ALA A 261 28.51 44.14 21.85
CA ALA A 261 27.69 43.27 22.71
C ALA A 261 27.89 43.61 24.21
N PRO A 262 27.01 43.24 25.18
CA PRO A 262 26.96 41.85 25.68
C PRO A 262 25.64 41.35 26.35
N GLY A 263 25.47 40.01 26.38
CA GLY A 263 25.28 39.24 27.63
C GLY A 263 23.92 39.11 28.35
N GLY A 264 23.17 38.03 28.07
CA GLY A 264 22.49 37.08 29.00
C GLY A 264 21.36 37.55 29.95
N PRO A 265 20.77 36.65 30.79
CA PRO A 265 20.75 35.17 30.76
C PRO A 265 19.34 34.55 30.91
N ALA A 266 19.32 33.21 30.90
CA ALA A 266 18.18 32.31 31.13
C ALA A 266 17.62 32.33 32.57
N THR A 267 16.35 31.94 32.74
CA THR A 267 15.83 31.35 34.00
C THR A 267 14.60 30.47 33.71
N PRO A 268 14.48 29.26 34.29
CA PRO A 268 13.27 28.46 34.27
C PRO A 268 12.49 28.54 35.60
N VAL A 269 11.18 28.27 35.55
CA VAL A 269 10.36 27.74 36.66
C VAL A 269 9.41 26.69 36.09
#